data_AF-A0A931AV24-F1
#
_entry.id   AF-A0A931AV24-F1
#
_cell.length_a   1.000
_cell.length_b   1.000
_cell.length_c   1.000
_cell.angle_alpha   90.00
_cell.angle_beta   90.00
_cell.angle_gamma   90.00
#
_symmetry.space_group_name_H-M   'P 1'
#
loop_
_entity.id
_entity.type
_entity.pdbx_description
1 polymer ?
#
loop_
_entity_poly.entity_id
_entity_poly.type
_entity_poly.pdbx_seq_one_letter_code
_entity_poly.pdbx_strand_id
1 'polypeptide(L)'
;MKQFVTKQHHEQALESLNELIRIPSVLDEADTGKGHPFGTKVDDIQLQLYEASHTHLLLKKIEEKEDSLLFCLIKPLLMKNYNQSMLTTRKLILEGYTFEEVMKIRKIKKGTVTDHLIEWQLYFDDFPYETMISEKTMKRLSQLTNVRTWNYRELNEKEPLDYGEFRFYQIGVLKGEIIDDVAS
;
A
#
# COMPACT_ATOMS: atom_id res chain seq x y z
N MET A 1 -36.79 -5.31 -1.79
CA MET A 1 -37.21 -5.11 -0.39
C MET A 1 -36.07 -4.38 0.31
N LYS A 2 -36.24 -3.11 0.69
CA LYS A 2 -35.14 -2.32 1.29
C LYS A 2 -34.89 -2.84 2.72
N GLN A 3 -33.74 -3.46 2.97
CA GLN A 3 -33.32 -3.77 4.34
C GLN A 3 -32.98 -2.45 5.03
N PHE A 4 -33.92 -1.98 5.84
CA PHE A 4 -33.66 -0.86 6.74
C PHE A 4 -32.62 -1.29 7.76
N VAL A 5 -31.66 -0.41 8.03
CA VAL A 5 -30.76 -0.50 9.18
C VAL A 5 -31.64 -0.71 10.42
N THR A 6 -31.57 -1.90 11.00
CA THR A 6 -32.33 -2.22 12.21
C THR A 6 -31.72 -1.44 13.37
N LYS A 7 -32.53 -1.17 14.41
CA LYS A 7 -32.07 -0.52 15.64
C LYS A 7 -30.82 -1.22 16.21
N GLN A 8 -30.77 -2.54 16.07
CA GLN A 8 -29.64 -3.39 16.44
C GLN A 8 -28.35 -3.08 15.68
N HIS A 9 -28.41 -2.84 14.36
CA HIS A 9 -27.23 -2.45 13.58
C HIS A 9 -26.73 -1.04 13.96
N HIS A 10 -27.63 -0.14 14.35
CA HIS A 10 -27.26 1.18 14.85
C HIS A 10 -26.60 1.10 16.23
N GLU A 11 -27.15 0.31 17.14
CA GLU A 11 -26.57 0.06 18.47
C GLU A 11 -25.20 -0.60 18.38
N GLN A 12 -25.03 -1.60 17.50
CA GLN A 12 -23.72 -2.23 17.24
C GLN A 12 -22.70 -1.26 16.62
N ALA A 13 -23.15 -0.37 15.73
CA ALA A 13 -22.27 0.66 15.18
C ALA A 13 -21.85 1.67 16.25
N LEU A 14 -22.76 2.09 17.13
CA LEU A 14 -22.47 2.97 18.26
C LEU A 14 -21.53 2.31 19.27
N GLU A 15 -21.72 1.03 19.57
CA GLU A 15 -20.83 0.27 20.45
C GLU A 15 -19.43 0.12 19.84
N SER A 16 -19.35 -0.20 18.54
CA SER A 16 -18.07 -0.26 17.83
C SER A 16 -17.36 1.10 17.78
N LEU A 17 -18.11 2.20 17.62
CA LEU A 17 -17.59 3.57 17.68
C LEU A 17 -17.12 3.92 19.09
N ASN A 18 -17.89 3.58 20.12
CA ASN A 18 -17.51 3.81 21.51
C ASN A 18 -16.28 3.00 21.91
N GLU A 19 -16.12 1.78 21.42
CA GLU A 19 -14.90 0.97 21.58
C GLU A 19 -13.71 1.59 20.82
N LEU A 20 -13.92 2.14 19.62
CA LEU A 20 -12.89 2.86 18.85
C LEU A 20 -12.46 4.17 19.54
N ILE A 21 -13.39 4.82 20.25
CA ILE A 21 -13.19 6.08 20.99
C ILE A 21 -12.68 5.82 22.42
N ARG A 22 -12.78 4.58 22.94
CA ARG A 22 -12.32 4.16 24.27
C ARG A 22 -10.80 3.99 24.42
N ILE A 23 -10.03 4.60 23.53
CA ILE A 23 -8.60 4.79 23.69
C ILE A 23 -8.43 6.10 24.48
N PRO A 24 -7.57 6.17 25.51
CA PRO A 24 -7.52 7.32 26.43
C PRO A 24 -7.58 8.64 25.67
N SER A 25 -8.65 9.40 25.88
CA SER A 25 -8.75 10.75 25.35
C SER A 25 -7.54 11.53 25.85
N VAL A 26 -6.76 12.08 24.92
CA VAL A 26 -5.71 13.07 25.24
C VAL A 26 -6.34 14.34 25.85
N LEU A 27 -7.67 14.47 25.77
CA LEU A 27 -8.48 15.56 26.28
C LEU A 27 -9.49 15.00 27.29
N ASP A 28 -9.02 14.59 28.46
CA ASP A 28 -9.90 14.49 29.62
C ASP A 28 -9.83 15.84 30.36
N GLU A 29 -10.80 16.71 30.11
CA GLU A 29 -10.84 18.07 30.68
C GLU A 29 -10.94 18.10 32.21
N ALA A 30 -11.17 16.94 32.84
CA ALA A 30 -11.16 16.77 34.29
C ALA A 30 -9.77 16.50 34.90
N ASP A 31 -8.75 16.22 34.08
CA ASP A 31 -7.40 15.94 34.56
C ASP A 31 -6.62 17.25 34.77
N THR A 32 -6.54 17.69 36.03
CA THR A 32 -5.77 18.87 36.46
C THR A 32 -4.24 18.72 36.33
N GLY A 33 -3.75 17.68 35.66
CA GLY A 33 -2.35 17.57 35.24
C GLY A 33 -1.37 17.34 36.40
N LYS A 34 -1.84 16.91 37.58
CA LYS A 34 -0.95 16.47 38.65
C LYS A 34 -0.79 14.95 38.61
N GLY A 35 0.19 14.51 37.83
CA GLY A 35 0.66 13.11 37.80
C GLY A 35 0.40 12.36 36.49
N HIS A 36 -0.24 12.98 35.50
CA HIS A 36 -0.43 12.39 34.18
C HIS A 36 0.78 12.65 33.28
N PRO A 37 1.26 11.69 32.47
CA PRO A 37 2.46 11.84 31.64
C PRO A 37 2.37 12.93 30.55
N PHE A 38 1.22 13.60 30.39
CA PHE A 38 0.95 14.58 29.34
C PHE A 38 0.51 15.96 29.88
N GLY A 39 1.05 16.38 31.03
CA GLY A 39 0.78 17.68 31.63
C GLY A 39 1.06 18.88 30.70
N THR A 40 0.08 19.77 30.59
CA THR A 40 0.13 21.22 30.31
C THR A 40 0.93 21.78 29.12
N LYS A 41 1.43 20.95 28.21
CA LYS A 41 1.75 21.30 26.82
C LYS A 41 1.74 20.00 26.03
N VAL A 42 0.57 19.61 25.52
CA VAL A 42 0.54 18.63 24.44
C VAL A 42 1.28 19.30 23.29
N ASP A 43 2.47 18.79 22.97
CA ASP A 43 3.26 19.24 21.84
C ASP A 43 2.39 19.07 20.58
N ASP A 44 2.12 20.15 19.84
CA ASP A 44 1.19 20.15 18.71
C ASP A 44 1.53 19.03 17.70
N ILE A 45 2.81 18.67 17.61
CA ILE A 45 3.31 17.56 16.80
C ILE A 45 2.77 16.21 17.30
N GLN A 46 2.74 15.98 18.61
CA GLN A 46 2.22 14.74 19.19
C GLN A 46 0.72 14.60 18.95
N LEU A 47 -0.03 15.71 19.05
CA LEU A 47 -1.46 15.71 18.73
C LEU A 47 -1.69 15.40 17.25
N GLN A 48 -0.93 16.04 16.35
CA GLN A 48 -1.02 15.77 14.91
C GLN A 48 -0.67 14.30 14.56
N LEU A 49 0.36 13.74 15.18
CA LEU A 49 0.74 12.33 14.99
C LEU A 49 -0.33 11.38 15.50
N TYR A 50 -0.91 11.68 16.67
CA TYR A 50 -2.03 10.93 17.22
C TYR A 50 -3.22 10.96 16.27
N GLU A 51 -3.69 12.13 15.84
CA GLU A 51 -4.81 12.27 14.90
C GLU A 51 -4.55 11.56 13.56
N ALA A 52 -3.34 11.70 13.02
CA ALA A 52 -2.94 11.02 11.78
C ALA A 52 -2.99 9.50 11.92
N SER A 53 -2.49 8.95 13.04
CA SER A 53 -2.52 7.50 13.29
C SER A 53 -3.95 6.95 13.36
N HIS A 54 -4.88 7.67 13.99
CA HIS A 54 -6.27 7.26 14.13
C HIS A 54 -7.01 7.36 12.80
N THR A 55 -6.74 8.43 12.05
CA THR A 55 -7.26 8.59 10.68
C THR A 55 -6.79 7.44 9.80
N HIS A 56 -5.50 7.08 9.85
CA HIS A 56 -4.96 5.96 9.09
C HIS A 56 -5.60 4.62 9.48
N LEU A 57 -5.78 4.36 10.78
CA LEU A 57 -6.44 3.15 11.26
C LEU A 57 -7.90 3.07 10.79
N LEU A 58 -8.64 4.18 10.87
CA LEU A 58 -10.02 4.26 10.40
C LEU A 58 -10.10 3.97 8.90
N LEU A 59 -9.26 4.62 8.09
CA LEU A 59 -9.23 4.40 6.64
C LEU A 59 -8.94 2.94 6.30
N LYS A 60 -7.95 2.34 6.97
CA LYS A 60 -7.63 0.91 6.81
C LYS A 60 -8.83 0.02 7.12
N LYS A 61 -9.59 0.30 8.18
CA LYS A 61 -10.81 -0.44 8.52
C LYS A 61 -11.95 -0.27 7.52
N ILE A 62 -12.00 0.85 6.83
CA ILE A 62 -12.97 1.05 5.74
C ILE A 62 -12.52 0.27 4.49
N GLU A 63 -11.23 0.26 4.18
CA GLU A 63 -10.65 -0.50 3.06
C GLU A 63 -10.86 -2.01 3.19
N GLU A 64 -10.83 -2.57 4.40
CA GLU A 64 -11.18 -3.98 4.68
C GLU A 64 -12.64 -4.35 4.30
N LYS A 65 -13.50 -3.37 4.02
CA LYS A 65 -14.93 -3.57 3.72
C LYS A 65 -15.28 -2.99 2.34
N GLU A 66 -14.71 -3.58 1.29
CA GLU A 66 -14.86 -3.10 -0.09
C GLU A 66 -16.33 -3.01 -0.58
N ASP A 67 -17.21 -3.87 -0.06
CA ASP A 67 -18.64 -3.87 -0.42
C ASP A 67 -19.47 -2.81 0.35
N SER A 68 -18.86 -2.09 1.29
CA SER A 68 -19.57 -1.09 2.08
C SER A 68 -19.81 0.20 1.28
N LEU A 69 -20.99 0.79 1.45
CA LEU A 69 -21.30 2.10 0.86
C LEU A 69 -20.26 3.16 1.25
N LEU A 70 -19.77 3.11 2.49
CA LEU A 70 -18.75 4.04 2.98
C LEU A 70 -17.45 3.91 2.17
N PHE A 71 -16.97 2.69 1.93
CA PHE A 71 -15.81 2.47 1.07
C PHE A 71 -16.04 2.99 -0.34
N CYS A 72 -17.19 2.70 -0.96
CA CYS A 72 -17.52 3.20 -2.29
C CYS A 72 -17.48 4.73 -2.36
N LEU A 73 -17.94 5.43 -1.31
CA LEU A 73 -17.97 6.89 -1.24
C LEU A 73 -16.56 7.50 -1.08
N ILE A 74 -15.69 6.89 -0.26
CA ILE A 74 -14.35 7.43 0.00
C ILE A 74 -13.31 6.99 -1.04
N LYS A 75 -13.53 5.86 -1.73
CA LYS A 75 -12.60 5.30 -2.71
C LYS A 75 -12.11 6.33 -3.73
N PRO A 76 -12.94 7.19 -4.34
CA PRO A 76 -12.45 8.22 -5.26
C PRO A 76 -11.47 9.22 -4.62
N LEU A 77 -11.60 9.50 -3.32
CA LEU A 77 -10.70 10.39 -2.58
C LEU A 77 -9.38 9.70 -2.27
N LEU A 78 -9.43 8.44 -1.85
CA LEU A 78 -8.23 7.61 -1.66
C LEU A 78 -7.44 7.50 -2.96
N MET A 79 -8.13 7.28 -4.08
CA MET A 79 -7.50 7.15 -5.39
C MET A 79 -6.82 8.42 -5.88
N LYS A 80 -7.23 9.61 -5.42
CA LYS A 80 -6.56 10.88 -5.76
C LYS A 80 -5.19 11.02 -5.13
N ASN A 81 -4.95 10.35 -4.00
CA ASN A 81 -3.66 10.40 -3.32
C ASN A 81 -2.59 9.57 -4.04
N TYR A 82 -2.99 8.63 -4.90
CA TYR A 82 -2.04 7.90 -5.74
C TYR A 82 -1.55 8.75 -6.90
N ASN A 83 -0.37 8.38 -7.40
CA ASN A 83 0.17 8.92 -8.63
C ASN A 83 -0.77 8.58 -9.81
N GLN A 84 -1.48 9.59 -10.32
CA GLN A 84 -2.44 9.43 -11.42
C GLN A 84 -1.80 8.91 -12.70
N SER A 85 -0.53 9.24 -12.92
CA SER A 85 0.25 8.75 -14.05
C SER A 85 0.53 7.25 -13.92
N MET A 86 0.81 6.75 -12.71
CA MET A 86 0.96 5.32 -12.45
C MET A 86 -0.37 4.58 -12.67
N LEU A 87 -1.48 5.11 -12.15
CA LEU A 87 -2.80 4.50 -12.32
C LEU A 87 -3.19 4.33 -13.79
N THR A 88 -2.80 5.29 -14.64
CA THR A 88 -3.00 5.21 -16.09
C THR A 88 -2.17 4.08 -16.72
N THR A 89 -0.90 3.91 -16.33
CA THR A 89 -0.07 2.77 -16.78
C THR A 89 -0.68 1.44 -16.34
N ARG A 90 -1.06 1.34 -15.06
CA ARG A 90 -1.69 0.14 -14.49
C ARG A 90 -2.93 -0.26 -15.26
N LYS A 91 -3.82 0.69 -15.52
CA LYS A 91 -5.04 0.46 -16.30
C LYS A 91 -4.74 -0.16 -17.67
N LEU A 92 -3.81 0.40 -18.44
CA LEU A 92 -3.48 -0.13 -19.77
C LEU A 92 -2.90 -1.55 -19.69
N ILE A 93 -2.04 -1.84 -18.72
CA ILE A 93 -1.48 -3.20 -18.57
C ILE A 93 -2.58 -4.20 -18.20
N LEU A 94 -3.50 -3.83 -17.30
CA LEU A 94 -4.66 -4.67 -16.95
C LEU A 94 -5.63 -4.85 -18.13
N GLU A 95 -5.65 -3.94 -19.09
CA GLU A 95 -6.39 -4.08 -20.36
C GLU A 95 -5.66 -4.99 -21.38
N GLY A 96 -4.47 -5.49 -21.06
CA GLY A 96 -3.70 -6.43 -21.88
C GLY A 96 -2.64 -5.78 -22.78
N TYR A 97 -2.39 -4.47 -22.65
CA TYR A 97 -1.31 -3.82 -23.39
C TYR A 97 0.06 -4.21 -22.82
N THR A 98 1.01 -4.47 -23.71
CA THR A 98 2.40 -4.76 -23.35
C THR A 98 3.14 -3.51 -22.85
N PHE A 99 4.26 -3.73 -22.17
CA PHE A 99 5.13 -2.65 -21.67
C PHE A 99 5.52 -1.64 -22.78
N GLU A 100 5.92 -2.16 -23.94
CA GLU A 100 6.32 -1.38 -25.11
C GLU A 100 5.15 -0.64 -25.76
N GLU A 101 3.95 -1.23 -25.77
CA GLU A 101 2.74 -0.57 -26.25
C GLU A 101 2.34 0.58 -25.34
N VAL A 102 2.40 0.38 -24.02
CA VAL A 102 2.16 1.45 -23.04
C VAL A 102 3.12 2.61 -23.25
N MET A 103 4.41 2.34 -23.47
CA MET A 103 5.39 3.39 -23.81
C MET A 103 4.97 4.20 -25.05
N LYS A 104 4.52 3.51 -26.12
CA LYS A 104 4.09 4.15 -27.37
C LYS A 104 2.80 4.96 -27.21
N ILE A 105 1.78 4.37 -26.58
CA ILE A 105 0.47 4.99 -26.33
C ILE A 105 0.64 6.25 -25.47
N ARG A 106 1.41 6.13 -24.38
CA ARG A 106 1.61 7.21 -23.41
C ARG A 106 2.70 8.19 -23.80
N LYS A 107 3.54 7.86 -24.80
CA LYS A 107 4.69 8.66 -25.26
C LYS A 107 5.66 9.00 -24.12
N ILE A 108 5.96 8.02 -23.27
CA ILE A 108 6.90 8.15 -22.15
C ILE A 108 8.06 7.15 -22.25
N LYS A 109 9.17 7.47 -21.60
CA LYS A 109 10.39 6.65 -21.64
C LYS A 109 10.22 5.37 -20.81
N LYS A 110 11.00 4.34 -21.15
CA LYS A 110 11.07 3.06 -20.42
C LYS A 110 11.21 3.27 -18.92
N GLY A 111 12.20 4.09 -18.50
CA GLY A 111 12.43 4.39 -17.08
C GLY A 111 11.19 4.93 -16.36
N THR A 112 10.43 5.81 -16.99
CA THR A 112 9.19 6.36 -16.41
C THR A 112 8.09 5.30 -16.28
N VAL A 113 7.96 4.37 -17.23
CA VAL A 113 7.02 3.25 -17.09
C VAL A 113 7.49 2.30 -15.98
N THR A 114 8.78 2.03 -15.89
CA THR A 114 9.37 1.24 -14.81
C THR A 114 9.09 1.84 -13.44
N ASP A 115 9.26 3.16 -13.27
CA ASP A 115 8.94 3.85 -12.01
C ASP A 115 7.45 3.69 -11.64
N HIS A 116 6.54 3.84 -12.62
CA HIS A 116 5.12 3.59 -12.40
C HIS A 116 4.82 2.14 -12.00
N LEU A 117 5.50 1.16 -12.58
CA LEU A 117 5.31 -0.25 -12.24
C LEU A 117 5.81 -0.55 -10.82
N ILE A 118 6.94 0.03 -10.42
CA ILE A 118 7.45 -0.08 -9.05
C ILE A 118 6.44 0.53 -8.08
N GLU A 119 5.93 1.74 -8.37
CA GLU A 119 4.90 2.36 -7.54
C GLU A 119 3.63 1.50 -7.46
N TRP A 120 3.15 0.97 -8.58
CA TRP A 120 2.01 0.03 -8.58
C TRP A 120 2.29 -1.13 -7.61
N GLN A 121 3.40 -1.83 -7.78
CA GLN A 121 3.75 -2.99 -6.97
C GLN A 121 3.81 -2.69 -5.46
N LEU A 122 4.24 -1.49 -5.08
CA LEU A 122 4.30 -1.06 -3.69
C LEU A 122 2.92 -0.81 -3.08
N TYR A 123 1.94 -0.38 -3.87
CA TYR A 123 0.61 0.02 -3.38
C TYR A 123 -0.49 -1.02 -3.60
N PHE A 124 -0.32 -1.94 -4.54
CA PHE A 124 -1.34 -2.95 -4.85
C PHE A 124 -0.73 -4.35 -4.93
N ASP A 125 -1.59 -5.35 -4.71
CA ASP A 125 -1.21 -6.77 -4.65
C ASP A 125 -1.54 -7.53 -5.94
N ASP A 126 -2.00 -6.81 -6.97
CA ASP A 126 -2.37 -7.37 -8.28
C ASP A 126 -1.29 -7.20 -9.35
N PHE A 127 -0.02 -7.12 -8.93
CA PHE A 127 1.10 -6.92 -9.85
C PHE A 127 1.36 -8.18 -10.71
N PRO A 128 1.43 -8.06 -12.05
CA PRO A 128 1.47 -9.22 -12.95
C PRO A 128 2.91 -9.75 -13.18
N TYR A 129 3.52 -10.32 -12.13
CA TYR A 129 4.90 -10.80 -12.11
C TYR A 129 5.31 -11.65 -13.32
N GLU A 130 4.47 -12.61 -13.69
CA GLU A 130 4.72 -13.57 -14.78
C GLU A 130 4.95 -12.89 -16.14
N THR A 131 4.31 -11.73 -16.35
CA THR A 131 4.44 -10.96 -17.59
C THR A 131 5.49 -9.85 -17.51
N MET A 132 5.86 -9.45 -16.29
CA MET A 132 6.76 -8.32 -16.04
C MET A 132 8.20 -8.74 -15.76
N ILE A 133 8.43 -10.02 -15.42
CA ILE A 133 9.76 -10.56 -15.15
C ILE A 133 10.00 -11.75 -16.09
N SER A 134 11.05 -11.67 -16.90
CA SER A 134 11.45 -12.79 -17.74
C SER A 134 11.78 -14.05 -16.94
N GLU A 135 11.50 -15.22 -17.51
CA GLU A 135 11.86 -16.52 -16.90
C GLU A 135 13.36 -16.61 -16.59
N LYS A 136 14.20 -16.01 -17.44
CA LYS A 136 15.64 -15.95 -17.24
C LYS A 136 15.97 -15.22 -15.92
N THR A 137 15.36 -14.06 -15.70
CA THR A 137 15.59 -13.27 -14.48
C THR A 137 15.00 -13.95 -13.25
N MET A 138 13.79 -14.51 -13.33
CA MET A 138 13.18 -15.30 -12.24
C MET A 138 14.10 -16.45 -11.80
N LYS A 139 14.56 -17.26 -12.77
CA LYS A 139 15.43 -18.40 -12.48
C LYS A 139 16.77 -17.99 -11.90
N ARG A 140 17.33 -16.87 -12.35
CA ARG A 140 18.60 -16.36 -11.85
C ARG A 140 18.47 -15.85 -10.42
N LEU A 141 17.46 -15.03 -10.14
CA LEU A 141 17.32 -14.37 -8.85
C LEU A 141 16.87 -15.32 -7.74
N SER A 142 16.03 -16.32 -8.06
CA SER A 142 15.62 -17.39 -7.12
C SER A 142 16.75 -18.28 -6.60
N GLN A 143 17.93 -18.24 -7.22
CA GLN A 143 19.11 -18.98 -6.76
C GLN A 143 19.92 -18.20 -5.71
N LEU A 144 19.64 -16.92 -5.53
CA LEU A 144 20.38 -16.04 -4.63
C LEU A 144 19.71 -16.03 -3.26
N THR A 145 20.50 -15.99 -2.20
CA THR A 145 19.99 -15.90 -0.83
C THR A 145 19.88 -14.47 -0.34
N ASN A 146 19.02 -14.24 0.64
CA ASN A 146 18.93 -12.99 1.40
C ASN A 146 18.71 -11.74 0.52
N VAL A 147 17.51 -11.62 -0.05
CA VAL A 147 17.10 -10.53 -0.94
C VAL A 147 17.38 -9.11 -0.40
N ARG A 148 17.44 -8.94 0.93
CA ARG A 148 17.68 -7.65 1.60
C ARG A 148 19.10 -7.12 1.40
N THR A 149 20.07 -7.99 1.10
CA THR A 149 21.47 -7.58 0.91
C THR A 149 21.82 -7.32 -0.55
N TRP A 150 20.88 -7.50 -1.48
CA TRP A 150 21.18 -7.42 -2.90
C TRP A 150 21.45 -5.99 -3.35
N ASN A 151 22.52 -5.84 -4.12
CA ASN A 151 22.87 -4.61 -4.81
C ASN A 151 22.76 -4.79 -6.33
N TYR A 152 21.95 -3.96 -6.99
CA TYR A 152 21.76 -4.04 -8.44
C TYR A 152 23.06 -3.94 -9.22
N ARG A 153 23.96 -3.00 -8.86
CA ARG A 153 25.20 -2.76 -9.60
C ARG A 153 26.08 -4.01 -9.57
N GLU A 154 26.28 -4.60 -8.40
CA GLU A 154 27.10 -5.81 -8.22
C GLU A 154 26.54 -7.01 -8.98
N LEU A 155 25.21 -7.19 -8.97
CA LEU A 155 24.58 -8.27 -9.71
C LEU A 155 24.66 -8.04 -11.22
N ASN A 156 24.40 -6.82 -11.68
CA ASN A 156 24.45 -6.47 -13.09
C ASN A 156 25.87 -6.54 -13.69
N GLU A 157 26.91 -6.29 -12.88
CA GLU A 157 28.32 -6.44 -13.31
C GLU A 157 28.69 -7.91 -13.59
N LYS A 158 28.17 -8.85 -12.81
CA LYS A 158 28.44 -10.30 -13.00
C LYS A 158 27.77 -10.84 -14.26
N GLU A 159 26.53 -10.42 -14.50
CA GLU A 159 25.78 -10.77 -15.69
C GLU A 159 24.70 -9.68 -15.93
N PRO A 160 24.50 -9.21 -17.18
CA PRO A 160 23.51 -8.19 -17.50
C PRO A 160 22.12 -8.52 -16.93
N LEU A 161 21.51 -7.53 -16.30
CA LEU A 161 20.23 -7.62 -15.62
C LEU A 161 19.40 -6.38 -15.91
N ASP A 162 18.13 -6.56 -16.26
CA ASP A 162 17.23 -5.41 -16.40
C ASP A 162 16.88 -4.85 -15.01
N TYR A 163 17.02 -3.53 -14.86
CA TYR A 163 16.74 -2.86 -13.59
C TYR A 163 15.29 -3.02 -13.13
N GLY A 164 14.33 -2.96 -14.06
CA GLY A 164 12.91 -3.12 -13.74
C GLY A 164 12.64 -4.53 -13.22
N GLU A 165 13.03 -5.54 -13.99
CA GLU A 165 12.85 -6.95 -13.60
C GLU A 165 13.49 -7.27 -12.25
N PHE A 166 14.70 -6.76 -11.99
CA PHE A 166 15.37 -6.89 -10.69
C PHE A 166 14.53 -6.31 -9.55
N ARG A 167 14.02 -5.08 -9.72
CA ARG A 167 13.23 -4.40 -8.67
C ARG A 167 11.90 -5.09 -8.45
N PHE A 168 11.25 -5.56 -9.51
CA PHE A 168 10.01 -6.32 -9.42
C PHE A 168 10.21 -7.59 -8.62
N TYR A 169 11.25 -8.38 -8.92
CA TYR A 169 11.56 -9.58 -8.15
C TYR A 169 11.83 -9.26 -6.67
N GLN A 170 12.72 -8.30 -6.42
CA GLN A 170 13.14 -7.93 -5.06
C GLN A 170 11.96 -7.49 -4.19
N ILE A 171 11.08 -6.64 -4.71
CA ILE A 171 9.89 -6.19 -3.98
C ILE A 171 8.91 -7.35 -3.79
N GLY A 172 8.72 -8.21 -4.79
CA GLY A 172 7.81 -9.36 -4.70
C GLY A 172 8.21 -10.35 -3.60
N VAL A 173 9.50 -10.66 -3.47
CA VAL A 173 10.00 -11.50 -2.36
C VAL A 173 9.83 -10.78 -1.01
N LEU A 174 10.12 -9.47 -0.94
CA LEU A 174 9.97 -8.70 0.30
C LEU A 174 8.52 -8.56 0.77
N LYS A 175 7.55 -8.53 -0.15
CA LYS A 175 6.11 -8.57 0.13
C LYS A 175 5.60 -9.98 0.44
N GLY A 176 6.40 -11.02 0.18
CA GLY A 176 5.98 -12.42 0.31
C GLY A 176 5.06 -12.90 -0.81
N GLU A 177 5.02 -12.20 -1.94
CA GLU A 177 4.20 -12.53 -3.12
C GLU A 177 4.93 -13.45 -4.10
N ILE A 178 6.26 -13.42 -4.08
CA ILE A 178 7.12 -14.42 -4.73
C ILE A 178 7.70 -15.30 -3.63
N ILE A 179 7.47 -16.61 -3.72
CA ILE A 179 8.04 -17.59 -2.80
C ILE A 179 9.50 -17.83 -3.20
N ASP A 180 10.42 -17.44 -2.32
CA ASP A 180 11.84 -17.79 -2.40
C ASP A 180 12.04 -19.06 -1.56
N ASP A 181 12.14 -20.22 -2.20
CA ASP A 181 12.26 -21.53 -1.53
C ASP A 181 13.56 -21.68 -0.70
N VAL A 182 14.45 -20.67 -0.69
CA VAL A 182 15.76 -20.71 -0.03
C VAL A 182 15.75 -20.01 1.35
N ALA A 183 14.59 -19.59 1.85
CA ALA A 183 14.43 -18.91 3.14
C ALA A 183 13.83 -19.81 4.25
N SER A 184 14.15 -21.11 4.25
CA SER A 184 13.94 -22.03 5.40
C SER A 184 15.27 -22.55 5.94
#